data_AF-A0A661JK37-F1
#
_entry.id   AF-A0A661JK37-F1
#
_cell.length_a   1.000
_cell.length_b   1.000
_cell.length_c   1.000
_cell.angle_alpha   90.00
_cell.angle_beta   90.00
_cell.angle_gamma   90.00
#
_symmetry.space_group_name_H-M   'P 1'
#
loop_
_entity.id
_entity.type
_entity.pdbx_description
1 polymer ?
#
loop_
_entity_poly.entity_id
_entity_poly.type
_entity_poly.pdbx_seq_one_letter_code
_entity_poly.pdbx_strand_id
1 'polypeptide(L)'
;MGEIDITDVEVVLRRIRVQAAAENIRITQHTQQEMVEENITLDEVLEAIVTGQILENYPEHRTGACCLFGAVTREGRSLQIVCTTVRPVLIIITVYEPKSPKWITPTHRRQ
;
A
#
# COMPACT_ATOMS: atom_id res chain seq x y z
N MET A 1 20.96 -0.24 -16.30
CA MET A 1 19.84 -0.37 -15.33
C MET A 1 18.81 0.65 -15.79
N GLY A 2 17.80 0.21 -16.55
CA GLY A 2 16.83 1.12 -17.18
C GLY A 2 16.08 1.91 -16.11
N GLU A 3 15.79 3.18 -16.39
CA GLU A 3 14.89 3.96 -15.56
C GLU A 3 13.56 3.21 -15.44
N ILE A 4 13.14 2.96 -14.20
CA ILE A 4 11.84 2.37 -13.92
C ILE A 4 10.83 3.50 -14.11
N ASP A 5 9.93 3.35 -15.06
CA ASP A 5 8.81 4.28 -15.23
C ASP A 5 7.87 4.12 -14.02
N ILE A 6 7.95 5.07 -13.09
CA ILE A 6 7.16 5.11 -11.86
C ILE A 6 5.80 5.76 -12.07
N THR A 7 5.53 6.29 -13.27
CA THR A 7 4.23 6.83 -13.65
C THR A 7 3.30 5.72 -14.15
N ASP A 8 3.86 4.67 -14.74
CA ASP A 8 3.13 3.47 -15.14
C ASP A 8 2.72 2.60 -13.93
N VAL A 9 1.42 2.56 -13.68
CA VAL A 9 0.81 1.82 -12.56
C VAL A 9 1.06 0.32 -12.65
N GLU A 10 1.10 -0.28 -13.85
CA GLU A 10 1.34 -1.72 -14.02
C GLU A 10 2.79 -2.07 -13.65
N VAL A 11 3.74 -1.22 -14.05
CA VAL A 11 5.16 -1.35 -13.69
C VAL A 11 5.35 -1.24 -12.18
N VAL A 12 4.72 -0.25 -11.56
CA VAL A 12 4.76 -0.05 -10.10
C VAL A 12 4.15 -1.24 -9.35
N LEU A 13 2.96 -1.70 -9.76
CA LEU A 13 2.27 -2.83 -9.14
C LEU A 13 3.11 -4.11 -9.22
N ARG A 14 3.68 -4.40 -10.40
CA ARG A 14 4.56 -5.55 -10.59
C ARG A 14 5.76 -5.50 -9.66
N ARG A 15 6.40 -4.33 -9.55
CA ARG A 15 7.56 -4.14 -8.67
C ARG A 15 7.22 -4.39 -7.20
N ILE A 16 6.12 -3.82 -6.73
CA ILE A 16 5.66 -3.98 -5.34
C ILE A 16 5.41 -5.46 -5.02
N ARG A 17 4.73 -6.19 -5.91
CA ARG A 17 4.49 -7.63 -5.74
C ARG A 17 5.79 -8.44 -5.74
N VAL A 18 6.76 -8.11 -6.59
CA VAL A 18 8.09 -8.75 -6.58
C VAL A 18 8.82 -8.53 -5.25
N GLN A 19 8.79 -7.30 -4.72
CA GLN A 19 9.43 -6.99 -3.43
C GLN A 19 8.73 -7.70 -2.27
N ALA A 20 7.39 -7.76 -2.30
CA ALA A 20 6.63 -8.44 -1.27
C ALA A 20 6.85 -9.96 -1.29
N ALA A 21 6.86 -10.58 -2.48
CA ALA A 21 7.13 -12.01 -2.65
C ALA A 21 8.56 -12.40 -2.23
N ALA A 22 9.51 -11.47 -2.31
CA ALA A 22 10.87 -11.67 -1.82
C ALA A 22 11.04 -11.38 -0.32
N GLU A 23 9.93 -11.13 0.41
CA GLU A 23 9.92 -10.69 1.82
C GLU A 23 10.79 -9.45 2.08
N ASN A 24 11.06 -8.68 1.02
CA ASN A 24 11.90 -7.49 1.07
C ASN A 24 11.07 -6.27 1.44
N ILE A 25 10.49 -6.33 2.63
CA ILE A 25 9.52 -5.37 3.17
C ILE A 25 10.07 -4.77 4.46
N ARG A 26 9.85 -3.47 4.65
CA ARG A 26 10.09 -2.78 5.91
C ARG A 26 8.82 -2.15 6.42
N ILE A 27 8.38 -2.58 7.60
CA ILE A 27 7.27 -1.95 8.33
C ILE A 27 7.82 -0.76 9.13
N THR A 28 7.21 0.41 9.00
CA THR A 28 7.58 1.58 9.80
C THR A 28 6.92 1.54 11.18
N GLN A 29 7.46 2.29 12.15
CA GLN A 29 6.88 2.41 13.49
C GLN A 29 5.42 2.90 13.44
N HIS A 30 5.11 3.85 12.57
CA HIS A 30 3.73 4.33 12.40
C HIS A 30 2.81 3.22 11.90
N THR A 31 3.23 2.42 10.90
CA THR A 31 2.44 1.26 10.45
C THR A 31 2.21 0.25 11.57
N GLN A 32 3.24 -0.04 12.39
CA GLN A 32 3.07 -0.95 13.55
C GLN A 32 2.04 -0.42 14.55
N GLN A 33 2.02 0.89 14.80
CA GLN A 33 1.05 1.51 15.70
C GLN A 33 -0.38 1.35 15.16
N GLU A 34 -0.62 1.70 13.90
CA GLU A 34 -1.95 1.57 13.27
C GLU A 34 -2.41 0.10 13.22
N MET A 35 -1.49 -0.83 12.96
CA MET A 35 -1.77 -2.26 12.99
C MET A 35 -2.28 -2.71 14.36
N VAL A 36 -1.65 -2.26 15.43
CA VAL A 36 -2.09 -2.57 16.80
C VAL A 36 -3.44 -1.91 17.11
N GLU A 37 -3.60 -0.63 16.76
CA GLU A 37 -4.83 0.13 17.05
C GLU A 37 -6.06 -0.43 16.33
N GLU A 38 -5.88 -0.89 15.09
CA GLU A 38 -6.98 -1.43 14.29
C GLU A 38 -7.06 -2.97 14.30
N ASN A 39 -6.20 -3.67 15.05
CA ASN A 39 -6.08 -5.13 15.00
C ASN A 39 -5.87 -5.65 13.56
N ILE A 40 -4.94 -5.03 12.82
CA ILE A 40 -4.52 -5.47 11.49
C ILE A 40 -3.26 -6.32 11.64
N THR A 41 -3.32 -7.54 11.14
CA THR A 41 -2.20 -8.48 11.16
C THR A 41 -1.23 -8.25 10.00
N LEU A 42 0.01 -8.72 10.14
CA LEU A 42 0.97 -8.66 9.05
C LEU A 42 0.49 -9.49 7.84
N ASP A 43 -0.15 -10.63 8.09
CA ASP A 43 -0.67 -11.50 7.04
C ASP A 43 -1.74 -10.79 6.20
N GLU A 44 -2.64 -10.03 6.82
CA GLU A 44 -3.62 -9.21 6.09
C GLU A 44 -2.94 -8.12 5.23
N VAL A 45 -1.86 -7.50 5.73
CA VAL A 45 -1.08 -6.50 4.96
C VAL A 45 -0.44 -7.15 3.73
N LEU A 46 0.17 -8.32 3.90
CA LEU A 46 0.80 -9.06 2.81
C LEU A 46 -0.23 -9.55 1.80
N GLU A 47 -1.36 -10.08 2.28
CA GLU A 47 -2.48 -10.49 1.44
C GLU A 47 -3.00 -9.32 0.60
N ALA A 48 -3.21 -8.16 1.23
CA ALA A 48 -3.67 -6.95 0.55
C ALA A 48 -2.69 -6.46 -0.53
N ILE A 49 -1.38 -6.61 -0.34
CA ILE A 49 -0.39 -6.28 -1.38
C ILE A 49 -0.48 -7.25 -2.56
N VAL A 50 -0.75 -8.53 -2.29
CA VAL A 50 -0.87 -9.56 -3.34
C VAL A 50 -2.15 -9.38 -4.15
N THR A 51 -3.30 -9.24 -3.49
CA THR A 51 -4.63 -9.24 -4.12
C THR A 51 -5.12 -7.86 -4.52
N GLY A 52 -4.58 -6.81 -3.91
CA GLY A 52 -5.02 -5.44 -4.09
C GLY A 52 -4.57 -4.81 -5.40
N GLN A 53 -4.96 -3.54 -5.53
CA GLN A 53 -4.64 -2.67 -6.65
C GLN A 53 -4.19 -1.30 -6.15
N ILE A 54 -3.49 -0.57 -7.02
CA ILE A 54 -3.15 0.83 -6.77
C ILE A 54 -4.41 1.67 -7.02
N LEU A 55 -4.87 2.36 -5.98
CA LEU A 55 -5.97 3.32 -6.07
C LEU A 55 -5.46 4.70 -6.50
N GLU A 56 -4.30 5.11 -5.99
CA GLU A 56 -3.68 6.41 -6.28
C GLU A 56 -2.16 6.23 -6.39
N ASN A 57 -1.53 6.82 -7.42
CA ASN A 57 -0.08 6.80 -7.62
C ASN A 57 0.48 8.23 -7.50
N TYR A 58 1.51 8.42 -6.66
CA TYR A 58 2.13 9.71 -6.40
C TYR A 58 3.63 9.68 -6.69
N PRO A 59 4.04 9.65 -7.98
CA PRO A 59 5.44 9.58 -8.36
C PRO A 59 6.27 10.79 -7.92
N GLU A 60 5.63 11.96 -7.76
CA GLU A 60 6.27 13.23 -7.42
C GLU A 60 6.00 13.70 -5.98
N HIS A 61 5.52 12.82 -5.11
CA HIS A 61 5.21 13.20 -3.74
C HIS A 61 6.44 13.80 -3.03
N ARG A 62 6.26 14.94 -2.33
CA ARG A 62 7.36 15.76 -1.76
C ARG A 62 8.36 14.95 -0.92
N THR A 63 7.88 13.96 -0.19
CA THR A 63 8.69 13.12 0.72
C THR A 63 9.22 11.84 0.06
N GLY A 64 9.00 11.67 -1.24
CA GLY A 64 9.41 10.53 -2.06
C GLY A 64 8.23 9.79 -2.66
N ALA A 65 8.45 9.22 -3.85
CA ALA A 65 7.43 8.51 -4.62
C ALA A 65 6.76 7.37 -3.83
N CYS A 66 5.42 7.40 -3.80
CA CYS A 66 4.59 6.45 -3.08
C CYS A 66 3.28 6.20 -3.81
N CYS A 67 2.54 5.20 -3.37
CA CYS A 67 1.20 4.91 -3.86
C CYS A 67 0.28 4.49 -2.72
N LEU A 68 -1.01 4.62 -2.95
CA LEU A 68 -2.07 4.07 -2.13
C LEU A 68 -2.56 2.77 -2.75
N PHE A 69 -2.42 1.67 -2.02
CA PHE A 69 -3.07 0.40 -2.31
C PHE A 69 -4.42 0.30 -1.64
N GLY A 70 -5.34 -0.40 -2.28
CA GLY A 70 -6.60 -0.85 -1.70
C GLY A 70 -6.84 -2.32 -2.01
N ALA A 71 -7.29 -3.06 -1.01
CA ALA A 71 -7.67 -4.46 -1.13
C ALA A 71 -8.86 -4.79 -0.24
N VAL A 72 -9.51 -5.89 -0.55
CA VAL A 72 -10.45 -6.56 0.36
C VAL A 72 -9.80 -7.90 0.70
N THR A 73 -9.58 -8.15 1.99
CA THR A 73 -9.03 -9.42 2.47
C THR A 73 -10.03 -10.55 2.25
N ARG A 74 -9.58 -11.80 2.37
CA ARG A 74 -10.41 -13.00 2.29
C ARG A 74 -11.53 -13.02 3.32
N GLU A 75 -11.33 -12.34 4.45
CA GLU A 75 -12.33 -12.18 5.51
C GLU A 75 -13.33 -11.03 5.22
N GLY A 76 -13.20 -10.36 4.07
CA GLY A 76 -14.09 -9.27 3.66
C GLY A 76 -13.70 -7.91 4.22
N ARG A 77 -12.54 -7.80 4.89
CA ARG A 77 -12.07 -6.55 5.47
C ARG A 77 -11.43 -5.67 4.40
N SER A 78 -11.81 -4.40 4.35
CA SER A 78 -11.18 -3.45 3.44
C SER A 78 -9.92 -2.87 4.07
N LEU A 79 -8.79 -2.93 3.36
CA LEU A 79 -7.52 -2.38 3.83
C LEU A 79 -6.92 -1.43 2.82
N GLN A 80 -6.28 -0.40 3.35
CA GLN A 80 -5.55 0.59 2.57
C GLN A 80 -4.16 0.75 3.09
N ILE A 81 -3.21 0.74 2.17
CA ILE A 81 -1.79 0.71 2.48
C ILE A 81 -1.11 1.82 1.70
N VAL A 82 -0.29 2.63 2.35
CA VAL A 82 0.61 3.54 1.65
C VAL A 82 2.01 2.95 1.67
N CYS A 83 2.63 2.80 0.51
CA CYS A 83 3.98 2.24 0.40
C CYS A 83 4.82 2.97 -0.67
N THR A 84 6.14 2.84 -0.56
CA THR A 84 7.10 3.47 -1.48
C THR A 84 7.19 2.74 -2.81
N THR A 85 7.37 3.46 -3.92
CA THR A 85 7.41 2.86 -5.27
C THR A 85 8.81 2.77 -5.89
N VAL A 86 9.78 3.55 -5.37
CA VAL A 86 11.14 3.66 -5.94
C VAL A 86 12.24 2.99 -5.13
N ARG A 87 11.96 2.66 -3.86
CA ARG A 87 12.98 2.14 -2.94
C ARG A 87 13.38 0.70 -3.29
N PRO A 88 14.60 0.26 -2.95
CA PRO A 88 15.00 -1.14 -3.15
C PRO A 88 14.22 -2.10 -2.24
N VAL A 89 13.88 -1.66 -1.02
CA VAL A 89 13.00 -2.34 -0.06
C VAL A 89 11.60 -1.73 -0.15
N LEU A 90 10.55 -2.54 -0.08
CA LEU A 90 9.17 -2.05 -0.01
C LEU A 90 8.89 -1.50 1.39
N ILE A 91 8.87 -0.17 1.55
CA ILE A 91 8.59 0.44 2.85
C ILE A 91 7.09 0.68 2.97
N ILE A 92 6.47 0.09 3.98
CA ILE A 92 5.08 0.34 4.36
C ILE A 92 5.05 1.54 5.29
N ILE A 93 4.39 2.61 4.84
CA ILE A 93 4.35 3.91 5.52
C ILE A 93 3.19 3.95 6.51
N THR A 94 2.01 3.49 6.10
CA THR A 94 0.83 3.35 6.96
C THR A 94 -0.10 2.27 6.41
N VAL A 95 -0.97 1.74 7.28
CA VAL A 95 -2.07 0.85 6.94
C VAL A 95 -3.28 1.22 7.79
N TYR A 96 -4.48 1.17 7.20
CA TYR A 96 -5.73 1.42 7.94
C TYR A 96 -6.93 0.87 7.17
N GLU A 97 -8.05 0.72 7.87
CA GLU A 97 -9.36 0.45 7.28
C GLU A 97 -10.03 1.76 6.84
N PRO A 98 -10.53 1.87 5.59
CA PRO A 98 -11.15 3.10 5.12
C PRO A 98 -12.43 3.42 5.89
N LYS A 99 -12.43 4.60 6.53
CA LYS A 99 -13.56 5.09 7.34
C LYS A 99 -14.20 6.34 6.72
N SER A 100 -15.51 6.45 6.91
CA SER A 100 -16.28 7.69 6.69
C SER A 100 -15.81 8.78 7.68
N PRO A 101 -15.85 10.08 7.33
CA PRO A 101 -16.38 10.68 6.09
C PRO A 101 -15.36 10.76 4.95
N LYS A 102 -14.11 10.35 5.20
CA LYS A 102 -13.02 10.44 4.22
C LYS A 102 -13.22 9.51 3.03
N TRP A 103 -13.84 8.35 3.26
CA TRP A 103 -14.13 7.35 2.23
C TRP A 103 -15.64 7.22 2.02
N ILE A 104 -16.07 7.34 0.76
CA ILE A 104 -17.46 7.10 0.33
C ILE A 104 -17.69 5.60 0.13
N THR A 105 -16.72 4.95 -0.51
CA THR A 105 -16.61 3.49 -0.61
C THR A 105 -15.19 3.10 -0.18
N PRO A 106 -14.90 1.82 0.08
CA PRO A 106 -13.55 1.38 0.41
C PRO A 106 -12.46 1.70 -0.62
N THR A 107 -12.84 2.07 -1.85
CA THR A 107 -11.92 2.43 -2.94
C THR A 107 -12.07 3.87 -3.44
N HIS A 108 -13.02 4.65 -2.91
CA HIS A 108 -13.29 6.02 -3.35
C HIS A 108 -13.27 7.02 -2.19
N ARG A 109 -12.28 7.94 -2.19
CA ARG A 109 -12.20 9.05 -1.22
C ARG A 109 -13.16 10.18 -1.58
N ARG A 110 -13.69 10.84 -0.56
CA ARG A 110 -14.36 12.13 -0.70
C ARG A 110 -13.30 13.19 -1.04
N GLN A 111 -13.29 13.67 -2.28
CA GLN A 111 -12.42 14.77 -2.73
C GLN A 111 -12.87 16.12 -2.16
#